data_AF-A0A2T1CH97-F1
#
_entry.id   AF-A0A2T1CH97-F1
#
_cell.length_a   1.000
_cell.length_b   1.000
_cell.length_c   1.000
_cell.angle_alpha   90.00
_cell.angle_beta   90.00
_cell.angle_gamma   90.00
#
_symmetry.space_group_name_H-M   'P 1'
#
loop_
_entity.id
_entity.type
_entity.pdbx_description
1 polymer ?
#
loop_
_entity_poly.entity_id
_entity_poly.type
_entity_poly.pdbx_seq_one_letter_code
_entity_poly.pdbx_strand_id
1 'polypeptide(L)'
;MPKRFTIGPLGEHDDHWLSVWSALAGKSKAALATSVVAGRVKQYKQTIQELLEHSAKLRGMTADELFNAILTNSRYLEENPIAEDEQEEEHLA
;
A
#
# COMPACT_ATOMS: atom_id res chain seq x y z
N MET A 1 -14.18 14.41 2.32
CA MET A 1 -13.39 14.76 1.11
C MET A 1 -12.11 13.96 1.12
N PRO A 2 -11.66 13.39 -0.02
CA PRO A 2 -10.36 12.73 -0.07
C PRO A 2 -9.25 13.72 0.30
N LYS A 3 -8.33 13.31 1.17
CA LYS A 3 -7.18 14.14 1.54
C LYS A 3 -6.30 14.31 0.30
N ARG A 4 -5.84 15.53 0.03
CA ARG A 4 -4.80 15.76 -0.99
C ARG A 4 -3.54 15.04 -0.51
N PHE A 5 -3.07 14.07 -1.30
CA PHE A 5 -1.76 13.48 -1.10
C PHE A 5 -0.78 14.16 -2.05
N THR A 6 0.43 14.43 -1.56
CA THR A 6 1.51 15.00 -2.37
C THR A 6 2.42 13.86 -2.78
N ILE A 7 2.75 13.78 -4.08
CA ILE A 7 3.78 12.88 -4.54
C ILE A 7 5.12 13.51 -4.14
N GLY A 8 5.96 12.76 -3.42
CA GLY A 8 7.31 13.19 -3.07
C GLY A 8 8.19 13.40 -4.31
N PRO A 9 9.42 13.90 -4.15
CA PRO A 9 10.33 14.08 -5.29
C PRO A 9 10.56 12.73 -5.98
N LEU A 10 10.31 12.70 -7.29
CA LEU A 10 10.68 11.58 -8.15
C LEU A 10 12.17 11.68 -8.50
N GLY A 11 12.78 10.56 -8.87
CA GLY A 11 14.08 10.59 -9.52
C GLY A 11 14.03 11.41 -10.81
N GLU A 12 15.10 12.12 -11.14
CA GLU A 12 15.16 13.05 -12.27
C GLU A 12 14.74 12.39 -13.60
N HIS A 13 15.21 11.16 -13.84
CA HIS A 13 14.84 10.38 -15.01
C HIS A 13 13.32 10.13 -15.10
N ASP A 14 12.69 9.68 -14.02
CA ASP A 14 11.25 9.37 -13.99
C ASP A 14 10.41 10.65 -14.08
N ASP A 15 10.89 11.73 -13.48
CA ASP A 15 10.29 13.05 -13.57
C ASP A 15 10.24 13.56 -15.03
N HIS A 16 11.34 13.37 -15.79
CA HIS A 16 11.40 13.69 -17.21
C HIS A 16 10.43 12.86 -18.03
N TRP A 17 10.40 11.54 -17.85
CA TRP A 17 9.47 10.67 -18.57
C TRP A 17 8.01 10.97 -18.27
N LEU A 18 7.69 11.29 -17.01
CA LEU A 18 6.34 11.71 -16.64
C LEU A 18 5.96 13.04 -17.30
N SER A 19 6.90 13.98 -17.42
CA SER A 19 6.69 15.23 -18.17
C SER A 19 6.39 14.97 -19.65
N VAL A 20 7.23 14.17 -20.31
CA VAL A 20 7.05 13.80 -21.73
C VAL A 20 5.69 13.13 -21.94
N TRP A 21 5.36 12.13 -21.11
CA TRP A 21 4.09 11.43 -21.23
C TRP A 21 2.89 12.35 -20.98
N SER A 22 2.98 13.28 -20.03
CA SER A 22 1.91 14.26 -19.76
C SER A 22 1.64 15.15 -20.97
N ALA A 23 2.69 15.61 -21.65
CA ALA A 23 2.59 16.41 -22.87
C ALA A 23 1.93 15.60 -24.01
N LEU A 24 2.38 14.37 -24.24
CA LEU A 24 1.83 13.49 -25.28
C LEU A 24 0.36 13.13 -25.02
N ALA A 25 -0.04 12.97 -23.76
CA ALA A 25 -1.39 12.63 -23.36
C ALA A 25 -2.34 13.85 -23.27
N GLY A 26 -1.84 15.08 -23.45
CA GLY A 26 -2.63 16.30 -23.30
C GLY A 26 -3.17 16.51 -21.87
N LYS A 27 -2.46 16.02 -20.85
CA LYS A 27 -2.85 16.11 -19.44
C LYS A 27 -1.82 16.90 -18.64
N SER A 28 -2.26 17.53 -17.55
CA SER A 28 -1.29 18.03 -16.58
C SER A 28 -0.53 16.88 -15.94
N LYS A 29 0.73 17.11 -15.57
CA LYS A 29 1.59 16.12 -14.91
C LYS A 29 0.94 15.52 -13.66
N ALA A 30 0.30 16.36 -12.84
CA ALA A 30 -0.41 15.93 -11.64
C ALA A 30 -1.63 15.03 -11.93
N ALA A 31 -2.41 15.36 -12.97
CA ALA A 31 -3.56 14.56 -13.37
C ALA A 31 -3.14 13.20 -13.95
N LEU A 32 -2.06 13.18 -14.74
CA LEU A 32 -1.48 11.94 -15.24
C LEU A 32 -0.97 11.08 -14.09
N ALA A 33 -0.17 11.64 -13.18
CA ALA A 33 0.38 10.92 -12.04
C ALA A 33 -0.73 10.31 -11.17
N THR A 34 -1.79 11.07 -10.90
CA THR A 34 -2.97 10.58 -10.17
C THR A 34 -3.62 9.40 -10.88
N SER A 35 -3.76 9.47 -12.21
CA SER A 35 -4.34 8.40 -13.02
C SER A 35 -3.47 7.13 -12.98
N VAL A 36 -2.15 7.30 -13.06
CA VAL A 36 -1.17 6.19 -12.99
C VAL A 36 -1.23 5.50 -11.63
N VAL A 37 -1.20 6.26 -10.54
CA VAL A 37 -1.30 5.71 -9.18
C VAL A 37 -2.62 4.97 -8.98
N ALA A 38 -3.75 5.57 -9.38
CA ALA A 38 -5.06 4.92 -9.29
C ALA A 38 -5.13 3.63 -10.12
N GLY A 39 -4.56 3.65 -11.33
CA GLY A 39 -4.46 2.45 -12.18
C GLY A 39 -3.64 1.36 -11.52
N ARG A 40 -2.50 1.70 -10.91
CA ARG A 40 -1.64 0.75 -10.21
C ARG A 40 -2.32 0.17 -8.97
N VAL A 41 -2.96 1.01 -8.15
CA VAL A 41 -3.72 0.54 -6.98
C VAL A 41 -4.83 -0.44 -7.40
N LYS A 42 -5.54 -0.15 -8.50
CA LYS A 42 -6.56 -1.05 -9.04
C LYS A 42 -5.97 -2.40 -9.46
N GLN A 43 -4.80 -2.40 -10.11
CA GLN A 43 -4.10 -3.64 -10.50
C GLN A 43 -3.70 -4.49 -9.29
N TYR A 44 -3.24 -3.87 -8.21
CA TYR A 44 -2.78 -4.58 -7.01
C TYR A 44 -3.88 -4.87 -6.00
N LYS A 45 -5.13 -4.44 -6.26
CA LYS A 45 -6.22 -4.52 -5.28
C LYS A 45 -6.38 -5.93 -4.72
N GLN A 46 -6.39 -6.96 -5.58
CA GLN A 46 -6.56 -8.33 -5.15
C GLN A 46 -5.41 -8.80 -4.24
N THR A 47 -4.16 -8.57 -4.64
CA THR A 47 -2.98 -8.90 -3.82
C THR A 47 -3.00 -8.16 -2.48
N ILE A 48 -3.41 -6.89 -2.46
CA ILE A 48 -3.55 -6.13 -1.21
C ILE A 48 -4.63 -6.75 -0.31
N GLN A 49 -5.74 -7.21 -0.88
CA GLN A 49 -6.81 -7.90 -0.11
C GLN A 49 -6.29 -9.21 0.47
N GLU A 50 -5.58 -10.03 -0.30
CA GLU A 50 -4.99 -11.30 0.16
C GLU A 50 -3.99 -11.06 1.31
N LEU A 51 -3.12 -10.05 1.18
CA LEU A 51 -2.16 -9.67 2.23
C LEU A 51 -2.88 -9.18 3.49
N LEU A 52 -3.95 -8.40 3.34
CA LEU A 52 -4.75 -7.90 4.44
C LEU A 52 -5.44 -9.04 5.18
N GLU A 53 -6.08 -9.96 4.46
CA GLU A 53 -6.75 -11.14 5.02
C GLU A 53 -5.76 -12.03 5.78
N HIS A 54 -4.61 -12.33 5.17
CA HIS A 54 -3.56 -13.10 5.82
C HIS A 54 -3.05 -12.42 7.09
N SER A 55 -2.76 -11.12 7.01
CA SER A 55 -2.24 -10.33 8.14
C SER A 55 -3.26 -10.19 9.28
N ALA A 56 -4.55 -10.13 8.95
CA ALA A 56 -5.64 -10.09 9.92
C ALA A 56 -5.79 -11.43 10.63
N LYS A 57 -5.74 -12.54 9.88
CA LYS A 57 -5.77 -13.89 10.44
C LYS A 57 -4.66 -14.12 11.47
N LEU A 58 -3.43 -13.73 11.15
CA LEU A 58 -2.28 -13.85 12.08
C LEU A 58 -2.45 -13.03 13.36
N ARG A 59 -3.32 -12.02 13.35
CA ARG A 59 -3.62 -11.17 14.51
C ARG A 59 -4.95 -11.52 15.18
N GLY A 60 -5.61 -12.60 14.77
CA GLY A 60 -6.91 -13.01 15.32
C GLY A 60 -8.03 -12.00 15.08
N MET A 61 -7.95 -11.20 14.01
CA MET A 61 -8.95 -10.19 13.64
C MET A 61 -9.49 -10.42 12.24
N THR A 62 -10.58 -9.74 11.90
CA THR A 62 -11.14 -9.72 10.56
C THR A 62 -10.37 -8.74 9.66
N ALA A 63 -10.45 -8.95 8.34
CA ALA A 63 -9.82 -8.05 7.37
C ALA A 63 -10.36 -6.62 7.48
N ASP A 64 -11.65 -6.44 7.75
CA ASP A 64 -12.28 -5.13 7.92
C ASP A 64 -11.80 -4.40 9.17
N GLU A 65 -11.61 -5.11 10.28
CA GLU A 65 -11.04 -4.53 11.51
C GLU A 65 -9.60 -4.06 11.26
N LEU A 66 -8.77 -4.90 10.64
CA LEU A 66 -7.39 -4.54 10.32
C LEU A 66 -7.34 -3.35 9.34
N PHE A 67 -8.22 -3.34 8.34
CA PHE A 67 -8.32 -2.25 7.38
C PHE A 67 -8.62 -0.92 8.07
N ASN A 68 -9.63 -0.89 8.95
CA ASN A 68 -10.00 0.30 9.71
C ASN A 68 -8.90 0.74 10.68
N ALA A 69 -8.19 -0.21 11.30
CA ALA A 69 -7.05 0.09 12.16
C ALA A 69 -5.93 0.79 11.39
N ILE A 70 -5.56 0.29 10.20
CA ILE A 70 -4.52 0.90 9.34
C ILE A 70 -4.96 2.27 8.82
N LEU A 71 -6.23 2.45 8.45
CA LEU A 71 -6.73 3.77 8.02
C LEU A 71 -6.72 4.81 9.15
N THR A 72 -6.91 4.36 10.39
CA THR A 72 -6.89 5.23 11.57
C THR A 72 -5.46 5.55 12.00
N ASN A 73 -4.57 4.55 11.94
CA ASN A 73 -3.16 4.65 12.27
C ASN A 73 -2.31 3.91 11.23
N SER A 74 -1.62 4.66 10.38
CA SER A 74 -0.76 4.09 9.33
C SER A 74 0.42 3.27 9.87
N ARG A 75 0.78 3.45 11.15
CA ARG A 75 1.86 2.71 11.83
C ARG A 75 1.35 1.53 12.64
N TYR A 76 0.05 1.21 12.56
CA TYR A 76 -0.57 0.15 13.36
C TYR A 76 0.20 -1.17 13.32
N LEU A 77 0.67 -1.59 12.13
CA LEU A 77 1.41 -2.84 11.95
C LEU A 77 2.81 -2.83 12.60
N GLU A 78 3.47 -1.66 12.64
CA GLU A 78 4.78 -1.49 13.30
C GLU A 78 4.62 -1.51 14.82
N GLU A 79 3.55 -0.90 15.31
CA GLU A 79 3.24 -0.78 16.74
C GLU A 79 2.62 -2.06 17.32
N ASN A 80 2.02 -2.89 16.47
CA ASN A 80 1.39 -4.16 16.83
C ASN A 80 2.02 -5.28 15.97
N PRO A 81 3.29 -5.63 16.23
CA PRO A 81 3.94 -6.75 15.57
C PRO A 81 3.17 -8.05 15.88
N ILE A 82 3.24 -9.00 14.96
CA ILE A 82 2.74 -10.35 15.22
C ILE A 82 3.68 -10.93 16.28
N ALA A 83 3.11 -11.54 17.33
CA ALA A 83 3.93 -12.30 18.27
C ALA A 83 4.63 -13.42 17.51
N GLU A 84 5.95 -13.47 17.56
CA GLU A 84 6.69 -14.64 17.10
C GLU A 84 6.33 -15.78 18.07
N ASP A 85 5.48 -16.71 17.63
CA ASP A 85 5.28 -17.94 18.38
C ASP A 85 6.61 -18.71 18.35
N GLU A 86 7.21 -18.91 19.53
CA GLU A 86 8.35 -19.82 19.79
C GLU A 86 7.94 -21.29 19.54
N GLN A 87 7.58 -21.64 18.31
CA GLN A 87 7.20 -23.01 17.93
C GLN A 87 8.08 -23.52 16.79
N GLU A 88 9.39 -23.62 17.03
CA GLU A 88 10.29 -24.45 16.22
C GLU A 88 11.15 -25.46 17.05
N GLU A 89 10.98 -25.58 18.37
CA GLU A 89 11.81 -26.51 19.18
C GLU A 89 11.23 -27.91 19.46
N GLU A 90 9.97 -28.22 19.11
CA GLU A 90 9.37 -29.52 19.47
C GLU A 90 9.23 -30.52 18.30
N HIS A 91 10.22 -30.56 17.40
CA HIS A 91 10.30 -31.64 16.40
C HIS A 91 11.69 -32.31 16.25
N LEU A 92 12.58 -32.12 17.23
CA LEU A 92 13.85 -32.83 17.34
C LEU A 92 14.16 -33.19 18.81
N ALA A 93 13.32 -34.03 19.43
CA ALA A 93 13.64 -34.72 20.69
C ALA A 93 13.35 -36.22 20.57
#